data_AF-A0A0U1L0X2-F1
#
_entry.id   AF-A0A0U1L0X2-F1
#
_cell.length_a   1.000
_cell.length_b   1.000
_cell.length_c   1.000
_cell.angle_alpha   90.00
_cell.angle_beta   90.00
_cell.angle_gamma   90.00
#
_symmetry.space_group_name_H-M   'P 1'
#
loop_
_entity.id
_entity.type
_entity.pdbx_description
1 polymer ?
#
loop_
_entity_poly.entity_id
_entity_poly.type
_entity_poly.pdbx_seq_one_letter_code
_entity_poly.pdbx_strand_id
1 'polypeptide(L)'
;MIVWLVQRFVKGIWDERKQEWDDCVFKVTGIFDNEQKAIDACRDHNNVISPIELNYRFLEERVNIPGAYYPLAKDFIEDGDNKNAKE
;
A
#
# COMPACT_ATOMS: atom_id res chain seq x y z
N MET A 1 -4.18 -20.37 -7.23
CA MET A 1 -2.75 -19.99 -7.24
C MET A 1 -2.65 -18.58 -6.70
N ILE A 2 -1.84 -18.36 -5.67
CA ILE A 2 -1.63 -17.01 -5.11
C ILE A 2 -0.54 -16.32 -5.93
N VAL A 3 -0.77 -15.04 -6.24
CA VAL A 3 0.21 -14.13 -6.83
C VAL A 3 0.35 -12.90 -5.95
N TRP A 4 1.44 -12.16 -6.14
CA TRP A 4 1.77 -10.97 -5.40
C TRP A 4 1.60 -9.76 -6.29
N LEU A 5 0.62 -8.92 -5.93
CA LEU A 5 0.30 -7.70 -6.65
C LEU A 5 1.13 -6.56 -6.09
N VAL A 6 1.84 -5.83 -6.93
CA VAL A 6 2.44 -4.55 -6.55
C VAL A 6 1.53 -3.45 -7.04
N GLN A 7 1.17 -2.54 -6.13
CA GLN A 7 0.34 -1.40 -6.44
C GLN A 7 1.02 -0.12 -5.96
N ARG A 8 0.78 0.98 -6.66
CA ARG A 8 1.25 2.30 -6.27
C ARG A 8 0.07 3.11 -5.74
N PHE A 9 0.20 3.67 -4.55
CA PHE A 9 -0.72 4.67 -4.02
C PHE A 9 -0.72 5.91 -4.92
N VAL A 10 -1.91 6.36 -5.31
CA VAL A 10 -2.09 7.53 -6.16
C VAL A 10 -2.69 8.68 -5.37
N LYS A 11 -3.75 8.40 -4.61
CA LYS A 11 -4.45 9.37 -3.76
C LYS A 11 -5.30 8.64 -2.73
N GLY A 12 -5.66 9.33 -1.67
CA GLY A 12 -6.56 8.86 -0.61
C GLY A 12 -6.96 10.03 0.27
N ILE A 13 -7.89 9.80 1.20
CA ILE A 13 -8.33 10.76 2.19
C ILE A 13 -7.92 10.22 3.56
N TRP A 14 -7.10 10.96 4.30
CA TRP A 14 -6.75 10.59 5.67
C TRP A 14 -7.90 10.97 6.62
N ASP A 15 -8.54 10.00 7.28
CA ASP A 15 -9.51 10.26 8.35
C ASP A 15 -8.79 10.29 9.71
N GLU A 16 -8.52 11.49 10.21
CA GLU A 16 -7.85 11.70 11.49
C GLU A 16 -8.58 11.08 12.68
N ARG A 17 -9.91 10.94 12.62
CA ARG A 17 -10.71 10.42 13.74
C ARG A 17 -10.53 8.92 13.91
N LYS A 18 -10.28 8.24 12.81
CA LYS A 18 -10.08 6.79 12.76
C LYS A 18 -8.61 6.39 12.64
N GLN A 19 -7.74 7.36 12.36
CA GLN A 19 -6.32 7.15 12.05
C GLN A 19 -6.13 6.14 10.90
N GLU A 20 -6.98 6.25 9.87
CA GLU A 20 -6.94 5.38 8.69
C GLU A 20 -7.09 6.17 7.40
N TRP A 21 -6.64 5.58 6.29
CA TRP A 21 -6.87 6.14 4.96
C TRP A 21 -8.18 5.60 4.36
N ASP A 22 -9.12 6.50 4.09
CA ASP A 22 -10.35 6.24 3.33
C ASP A 22 -10.13 6.55 1.83
N ASP A 23 -10.94 5.92 0.97
CA ASP A 23 -11.03 6.21 -0.47
C ASP A 23 -9.68 6.16 -1.22
N CYS A 24 -8.81 5.24 -0.80
CA CYS A 24 -7.51 5.04 -1.44
C CYS A 24 -7.67 4.54 -2.87
N VAL A 25 -6.97 5.18 -3.80
CA VAL A 25 -6.83 4.75 -5.18
C VAL A 25 -5.42 4.23 -5.38
N PHE A 26 -5.35 2.97 -5.80
CA PHE A 26 -4.11 2.29 -6.12
C PHE A 26 -4.07 1.94 -7.61
N LYS A 27 -2.89 2.09 -8.21
CA LYS A 27 -2.62 1.61 -9.58
C LYS A 27 -1.80 0.34 -9.51
N VAL A 28 -2.28 -0.74 -10.13
CA VAL A 28 -1.47 -1.96 -10.30
C VAL A 28 -0.26 -1.65 -11.16
N THR A 29 0.93 -1.99 -10.67
CA THR A 29 2.20 -1.80 -11.39
C THR A 29 2.86 -3.13 -11.77
N GLY A 30 2.50 -4.24 -11.11
CA GLY A 30 3.02 -5.56 -11.46
C GLY A 30 2.32 -6.70 -10.75
N ILE A 31 2.47 -7.91 -11.30
CA ILE A 31 1.96 -9.17 -10.73
C ILE A 31 3.12 -10.16 -10.75
N PHE A 32 3.39 -10.79 -9.61
CA PHE A 32 4.54 -11.66 -9.41
C PHE A 32 4.13 -13.02 -8.85
N ASP A 33 4.89 -14.05 -9.18
CA ASP A 33 4.64 -15.43 -8.75
C ASP A 33 5.08 -15.71 -7.30
N ASN A 34 5.88 -14.80 -6.70
CA ASN A 34 6.33 -14.89 -5.32
C ASN A 34 6.52 -13.51 -4.69
N GLU A 35 6.58 -13.50 -3.36
CA GLU A 35 6.66 -12.30 -2.52
C GLU A 35 7.94 -11.52 -2.74
N GLN A 36 9.09 -12.22 -2.77
CA GLN A 36 10.39 -11.56 -2.87
C GLN A 36 10.52 -10.75 -4.17
N LYS A 37 10.07 -11.30 -5.31
CA LYS A 37 10.06 -10.55 -6.58
C LYS A 37 9.16 -9.31 -6.53
N ALA A 38 8.04 -9.38 -5.80
CA ALA A 38 7.17 -8.23 -5.62
C ALA A 38 7.82 -7.16 -4.72
N ILE A 39 8.51 -7.59 -3.66
CA ILE A 39 9.31 -6.70 -2.80
C ILE A 39 10.42 -6.03 -3.61
N ASP A 40 11.17 -6.78 -4.40
CA ASP A 40 12.25 -6.25 -5.24
C ASP A 40 11.72 -5.24 -6.31
N ALA A 41 10.45 -5.36 -6.69
CA ALA A 41 9.78 -4.45 -7.61
C ALA A 41 9.20 -3.20 -6.93
N CYS A 42 9.05 -3.19 -5.59
CA CYS A 42 8.70 -2.00 -4.82
C CYS A 42 9.91 -1.07 -4.74
N ARG A 43 9.84 0.05 -5.46
CA ARG A 43 10.97 0.99 -5.56
C ARG A 43 10.87 2.15 -4.57
N ASP A 44 9.68 2.44 -4.05
CA ASP A 44 9.47 3.55 -3.13
C ASP A 44 8.35 3.27 -2.11
N HIS A 45 8.25 4.16 -1.12
CA HIS A 45 7.31 4.08 -0.01
C HIS A 45 5.84 4.23 -0.42
N ASN A 46 5.55 4.66 -1.65
CA ASN A 46 4.18 4.72 -2.16
C ASN A 46 3.76 3.37 -2.77
N ASN A 47 4.63 2.36 -2.78
CA ASN A 47 4.28 1.03 -3.24
C ASN A 47 3.83 0.12 -2.10
N VAL A 48 2.68 -0.52 -2.30
CA VAL A 48 2.09 -1.55 -1.44
C VAL A 48 2.15 -2.88 -2.18
N ILE A 49 2.36 -3.97 -1.44
CA ILE A 49 2.21 -5.32 -1.97
C ILE A 49 1.03 -6.02 -1.32
N SER A 50 0.35 -6.88 -2.06
CA SER A 50 -0.78 -7.64 -1.54
C SER A 50 -0.86 -9.03 -2.15
N PRO A 51 -1.08 -10.09 -1.35
CA PRO A 51 -1.36 -11.41 -1.87
C PRO A 51 -2.77 -11.46 -2.46
N ILE A 52 -2.93 -12.02 -3.65
CA ILE A 52 -4.23 -12.16 -4.31
C ILE A 52 -4.31 -13.47 -5.07
N GLU A 53 -5.50 -14.05 -5.17
CA GLU A 53 -5.72 -15.21 -6.02
C GLU A 53 -5.65 -14.82 -7.50
N LEU A 54 -4.96 -15.62 -8.30
CA LEU A 54 -4.99 -15.45 -9.75
C LEU A 54 -6.43 -15.58 -10.25
N ASN A 55 -6.85 -14.64 -11.09
CA ASN A 55 -8.22 -14.48 -11.60
C ASN A 55 -9.25 -13.99 -10.56
N TYR A 56 -8.80 -13.51 -9.41
CA TYR A 56 -9.69 -12.78 -8.49
C TYR A 56 -10.32 -11.58 -9.22
N ARG A 57 -11.63 -11.44 -9.09
CA ARG A 57 -12.38 -10.32 -9.65
C ARG A 57 -12.86 -9.42 -8.53
N PHE A 58 -12.56 -8.14 -8.64
CA PHE A 58 -13.12 -7.11 -7.79
C PHE A 58 -14.60 -6.94 -8.17
N LEU A 59 -15.49 -7.40 -7.29
CA LEU A 59 -16.95 -7.32 -7.49
C LEU A 59 -17.52 -5.96 -7.01
N GLU A 60 -16.74 -5.22 -6.24
CA GLU A 60 -17.12 -3.97 -5.60
C GLU A 60 -16.15 -2.86 -6.02
N GLU A 61 -16.62 -1.61 -5.98
CA GLU A 61 -15.78 -0.43 -6.25
C GLU A 61 -14.70 -0.23 -5.18
N ARG A 62 -14.97 -0.71 -3.95
CA ARG A 62 -14.06 -0.67 -2.81
C ARG A 62 -13.74 -2.09 -2.41
N VAL A 63 -12.46 -2.40 -2.26
CA VAL A 63 -12.02 -3.75 -1.93
C VAL A 63 -11.02 -3.64 -0.79
N ASN A 64 -11.31 -4.35 0.30
CA ASN A 64 -10.30 -4.61 1.31
C ASN A 64 -9.47 -5.82 0.84
N ILE A 65 -8.16 -5.65 0.71
CA ILE A 65 -7.25 -6.73 0.32
C ILE A 65 -6.51 -7.20 1.59
N PRO A 66 -6.90 -8.35 2.17
CA PRO A 66 -6.27 -8.86 3.39
C PRO A 66 -4.79 -9.13 3.16
N GLY A 67 -3.95 -8.70 4.12
CA GLY A 67 -2.51 -8.92 4.04
C GLY A 67 -1.79 -7.96 3.08
N ALA A 68 -2.44 -6.89 2.61
CA ALA A 68 -1.72 -5.81 1.94
C ALA A 68 -0.83 -5.05 2.93
N TYR A 69 0.41 -4.76 2.55
CA TYR A 69 1.36 -4.03 3.40
C TYR A 69 2.41 -3.27 2.58
N TYR A 70 3.03 -2.25 3.20
CA TYR A 70 4.10 -1.46 2.61
C TYR A 70 5.46 -2.04 3.04
N PRO A 71 6.18 -2.77 2.16
CA PRO A 71 7.43 -3.43 2.55
C PRO A 71 8.52 -2.44 2.97
N LEU A 72 8.49 -1.22 2.44
CA LEU A 72 9.44 -0.15 2.70
C LEU A 72 8.99 0.85 3.79
N ALA A 73 7.82 0.65 4.42
CA ALA A 73 7.33 1.58 5.45
C ALA A 73 8.11 1.52 6.77
N LYS A 74 9.03 0.56 6.95
CA LYS A 74 9.92 0.53 8.12
C LYS A 74 10.85 1.75 8.19
N ASP A 75 11.09 2.41 7.06
CA ASP A 75 11.89 3.64 6.98
C ASP A 75 11.04 4.92 7.22
N PHE A 76 9.76 4.79 7.55
CA PHE A 76 8.84 5.92 7.79
C PHE A 76 8.73 6.34 9.26
N ILE A 77 9.60 5.82 10.15
CA ILE A 77 9.70 6.36 11.51
C ILE A 77 10.55 7.64 11.47
N GLU A 78 9.86 8.76 11.74
CA GLU A 78 10.34 10.14 11.88
C GLU A 78 10.59 10.94 10.59
N ASP A 79 9.51 11.39 9.96
CA ASP A 79 9.39 12.82 9.64
C ASP A 79 8.06 13.34 10.21
N GLY A 80 7.93 13.17 11.54
CA GLY A 80 6.98 13.93 12.31
C GLY A 80 7.47 15.37 12.30
N ASP A 81 6.90 16.17 11.39
CA ASP A 81 7.03 17.63 11.29
C ASP A 81 6.75 18.25 12.68
N ASN A 82 7.75 18.27 13.56
CA ASN A 82 7.73 19.07 14.78
C ASN A 82 8.09 20.51 14.39
N LYS A 83 7.23 21.14 13.59
CA LYS A 83 7.16 22.60 13.50
C LYS A 83 6.30 23.12 14.65
N ASN A 84 6.74 22.90 15.89
CA ASN A 84 6.40 23.72 17.06
C ASN A 84 7.28 23.32 18.25
N ALA A 85 8.57 23.63 18.16
CA ALA A 85 9.41 23.73 19.35
C ALA A 85 10.34 24.94 19.26
N LYS A 86 9.90 26.00 19.96
CA LYS A 86 10.67 27.15 20.47
C LYS A 86 11.04 28.25 19.47
N GLU A 87 10.37 29.40 19.64
CA GLU A 87 11.01 30.61 20.21
C GLU A 87 10.14 31.16 21.34
#